data_AF-A0A926SFK5-F1
#
_entry.id   AF-A0A926SFK5-F1
#
_cell.length_a   1.000
_cell.length_b   1.000
_cell.length_c   1.000
_cell.angle_alpha   90.00
_cell.angle_beta   90.00
_cell.angle_gamma   90.00
#
_symmetry.space_group_name_H-M   'P 1'
#
loop_
_entity.id
_entity.type
_entity.pdbx_description
1 polymer ?
#
loop_
_entity_poly.entity_id
_entity_poly.type
_entity_poly.pdbx_seq_one_letter_code
_entity_poly.pdbx_strand_id
1 'polypeptide(L)' 'MAKKDIHVKVSERRQAKLKAYAQAKEKTITQLIEDWIDRLPTPEGLEAGGTEASRSLSPP' A
#
# COMPACT_ATOMS: atom_id res chain seq x y z
N MET A 1 -6.85 -12.32 1.95
CA MET A 1 -5.76 -11.76 1.13
C MET A 1 -4.41 -12.11 1.75
N ALA A 2 -3.43 -12.53 0.93
CA ALA A 2 -2.07 -12.75 1.41
C ALA A 2 -1.46 -11.40 1.80
N LYS A 3 -1.08 -11.25 3.07
CA LYS A 3 -0.39 -10.06 3.56
C LYS A 3 1.05 -10.08 3.03
N LYS A 4 1.50 -8.97 2.46
CA LYS A 4 2.89 -8.79 2.03
C LYS A 4 3.51 -7.70 2.89
N ASP A 5 4.65 -7.99 3.50
CA ASP A 5 5.38 -7.04 4.34
C ASP A 5 6.42 -6.29 3.51
N ILE A 6 6.62 -5.01 3.82
CA ILE A 6 7.67 -4.17 3.22
C ILE A 6 8.74 -3.89 4.27
N HIS A 7 9.96 -4.35 4.03
CA HIS A 7 11.11 -4.06 4.88
C HIS A 7 11.98 -2.97 4.24
N VAL A 8 12.04 -1.79 4.86
CA VAL A 8 12.83 -0.66 4.36
C VAL A 8 13.97 -0.34 5.32
N LYS A 9 15.22 -0.36 4.82
CA LYS A 9 16.39 0.11 5.57
C LYS A 9 16.47 1.63 5.48
N VAL A 10 16.34 2.31 6.61
CA VAL A 10 16.49 3.76 6.71
C VAL A 10 17.46 4.12 7.83
N SER A 11 18.07 5.30 7.74
CA SER A 11 18.85 5.83 8.86
C SER A 11 17.93 6.20 10.02
N GLU A 12 18.47 6.17 11.23
CA GLU A 12 17.74 6.51 12.46
C GLU A 12 17.09 7.90 12.39
N ARG A 13 17.79 8.89 11.83
CA ARG A 13 17.25 10.24 11.60
C ARG A 13 15.99 10.23 10.74
N ARG A 14 15.93 9.40 9.70
CA ARG A 14 14.74 9.29 8.82
C ARG A 14 13.61 8.57 9.55
N GLN A 15 13.94 7.51 10.30
CA GLN A 15 12.95 6.78 11.10
C GLN A 15 12.31 7.68 12.17
N ALA A 16 13.12 8.46 12.89
CA ALA A 16 12.64 9.41 13.90
C ALA A 16 11.72 10.47 13.28
N LYS A 17 12.10 11.03 12.12
CA LYS A 17 11.25 11.98 11.38
C LYS A 17 9.92 11.34 10.98
N LEU A 18 9.92 10.09 10.52
CA LEU A 18 8.71 9.36 10.13
C LEU A 18 7.79 9.14 11.34
N LYS A 19 8.35 8.73 12.49
CA LYS A 19 7.62 8.59 13.76
C LYS A 19 6.98 9.91 14.21
N ALA A 20 7.74 11.00 14.19
CA ALA A 20 7.23 12.31 14.59
C ALA A 20 6.10 12.80 13.67
N TYR A 21 6.23 12.57 12.36
CA TYR A 21 5.19 12.92 11.39
C TYR A 21 3.91 12.10 11.57
N ALA A 22 4.04 10.80 11.84
CA ALA A 22 2.94 9.90 12.20
C ALA A 22 2.19 10.40 13.44
N GLN A 23 2.91 10.74 14.51
CA GLN A 23 2.33 11.30 15.73
C GLN A 23 1.58 12.61 15.47
N ALA A 24 2.18 13.53 14.72
CA ALA A 24 1.56 14.80 14.39
C ALA A 24 0.29 14.68 13.53
N LYS A 25 0.13 13.57 12.79
CA LYS A 25 -1.05 13.27 11.98
C LYS A 25 -2.03 12.30 12.63
N GLU A 26 -1.77 11.88 13.86
CA GLU A 26 -2.58 10.88 14.58
C GLU A 26 -2.76 9.58 13.77
N LYS A 27 -1.73 9.20 13.01
CA LYS A 27 -1.72 8.01 12.14
C LYS A 27 -0.56 7.10 12.51
N THR A 28 -0.70 5.82 12.20
CA THR A 28 0.44 4.89 12.27
C THR A 28 1.39 5.09 11.10
N ILE A 29 2.65 4.67 11.26
CA ILE A 29 3.62 4.67 10.15
C ILE A 29 3.12 3.83 8.98
N THR A 30 2.48 2.69 9.27
CA THR A 30 1.88 1.81 8.28
C THR A 30 0.83 2.54 7.45
N GLN A 31 -0.13 3.20 8.10
CA GLN A 31 -1.17 3.98 7.42
C GLN A 31 -0.61 5.12 6.57
N LEU A 32 0.47 5.76 7.00
CA LEU A 32 1.13 6.77 6.16
C LEU A 32 1.75 6.15 4.90
N ILE A 33 2.36 4.98 5.03
CA ILE A 33 2.95 4.27 3.89
C ILE A 33 1.85 3.79 2.95
N GLU A 34 0.75 3.24 3.48
CA GLU A 34 -0.44 2.87 2.69
C GLU A 34 -1.01 4.09 1.96
N ASP A 35 -1.26 5.20 2.66
CA ASP A 35 -1.73 6.46 2.07
C ASP A 35 -0.79 6.99 0.97
N TRP A 36 0.52 6.76 1.08
CA TRP A 36 1.49 7.15 0.06
C TRP A 36 1.52 6.20 -1.12
N ILE A 37 1.36 4.88 -0.88
CA ILE A 37 1.25 3.86 -1.93
C ILE A 37 -0.01 4.11 -2.76
N ASP A 38 -1.14 4.38 -2.12
CA ASP A 38 -2.43 4.62 -2.78
C ASP A 38 -2.41 5.89 -3.66
N ARG A 39 -1.47 6.81 -3.42
CA ARG A 39 -1.28 8.02 -4.24
C ARG A 39 -0.33 7.81 -5.42
N LEU A 40 0.36 6.68 -5.50
CA LEU A 40 1.23 6.40 -6.63
C LEU A 40 0.39 6.26 -7.90
N PRO A 41 0.80 6.89 -9.02
CA PRO A 41 0.10 6.68 -10.28
C PRO A 41 0.18 5.19 -10.65
N THR A 42 -0.93 4.64 -11.11
CA THR A 42 -0.92 3.30 -11.70
C THR A 42 -0.05 3.36 -12.96
N PRO A 43 1.04 2.57 -13.04
CA PRO A 43 1.86 2.53 -14.25
C PRO A 43 1.00 2.08 -15.43
N GLU A 44 1.11 2.74 -16.57
CA GLU A 44 0.41 2.34 -17.78
C GLU A 44 0.80 0.88 -18.13
N GLY A 45 -0.20 -0.01 -18.21
CA GLY A 45 0.00 -1.45 -18.41
C GLY A 45 -0.01 -2.30 -17.14
N LEU A 46 -0.09 -1.70 -15.95
CA LEU A 46 -0.43 -2.41 -14.72
C LEU A 46 -1.95 -2.32 -14.51
N GLU A 47 -2.70 -3.15 -15.24
CA GLU A 47 -4.09 -3.43 -14.87
C GLU A 47 -4.04 -3.87 -13.40
N ALA A 48 -4.59 -3.06 -12.49
CA ALA A 48 -4.68 -3.40 -11.08
C ALA A 48 -5.61 -4.61 -10.99
N GLY A 49 -5.01 -5.80 -11.11
CA GLY A 49 -5.67 -7.08 -11.25
C GLY A 49 -6.48 -7.41 -10.00
N GLY A 50 -7.70 -6.89 -9.95
CA GLY A 50 -8.85 -7.57 -9.39
C GLY A 50 -9.51 -8.39 -10.49
N THR A 51 -8.83 -9.42 -11.00
CA THR A 51 -9.46 -10.45 -11.84
C THR A 51 -10.30 -11.36 -10.94
N GLU A 52 -11.35 -10.81 -10.35
CA GLU A 52 -12.38 -11.55 -9.58
C GLU A 52 -13.78 -11.11 -10.03
N ALA A 53 -14.04 -11.06 -11.33
CA ALA A 53 -15.42 -11.01 -11.83
C ALA A 53 -15.45 -11.52 -13.27
N SER A 54 -15.81 -12.80 -13.43
CA SER A 54 -16.48 -13.41 -14.61
C SER A 54 -16.02 -14.86 -14.80
N ARG A 55 -16.22 -15.70 -13.79
CA ARG A 55 -16.53 -17.11 -14.05
C ARG A 55 -17.84 -17.48 -13.38
N SER A 56 -18.82 -16.59 -13.47
CA SER A 56 -20.22 -16.94 -13.33
C SER A 56 -20.75 -17.32 -14.71
N LEU A 57 -21.20 -18.57 -14.79
CA LEU A 57 -22.25 -19.08 -15.67
C LEU A 57 -21.93 -19.22 -17.17
N SER A 58 -21.77 -20.49 -17.58
CA SER A 58 -22.47 -20.98 -18.77
C SER A 58 -22.71 -22.50 -18.61
N PRO A 59 -23.97 -22.96 -18.45
CA PRO A 59 -24.38 -24.30 -18.88
C PRO A 59 -24.54 -24.29 -20.42
N PRO A 60 -24.28 -25.40 -21.11
CA PRO A 60 -25.32 -26.43 -21.31
C PRO A 60 -24.83 -27.87 -21.16
#